data_AF-A0A5C5WLK7-F1
#
_entry.id   AF-A0A5C5WLK7-F1
#
_cell.length_a   1.000
_cell.length_b   1.000
_cell.length_c   1.000
_cell.angle_alpha   90.00
_cell.angle_beta   90.00
_cell.angle_gamma   90.00
#
_symmetry.space_group_name_H-M   'P 1'
#
loop_
_entity.id
_entity.type
_entity.pdbx_description
1 polymer ?
#
loop_
_entity_poly.entity_id
_entity_poly.type
_entity_poly.pdbx_seq_one_letter_code
_entity_poly.pdbx_strand_id
1 'polypeptide(L)'
;MRKFGNIVLILTGVTAAMALCCPMLVVLGFVALIIPGLVLISAPTAFVYLATTLGIQRLLPTKIGWAAFPIAILLTLGLGWLVMQPIRSSAISEFRAEVSPDILPGKPIILTGNVYVENGELYRSPECDYLCTVLLDLPGVESVTVESTGPTGRKRDPSVAAFALVRTGDDAEPGVFPSNPGQLIRKHPGLMRRVRGNELRQVEKSLEADWALRLAGVERIVEVEPTPAEEADWVVRLVSTHNKEIPRVERVEISHTGTDVQFRRSEVRHFVPGNVFYFGFDVRWGAGTISNASFGIGGSDWKSSDQQIDLEPTLLEAIEVPLLAELDDTRERLRREVQRAIDDPDASPARLELARRWLSLFFFDAGPDDHQLIARVVGDQRVKDIAGPIENVFSKGKTPIELRTAYARRIAFDDATEKERSQLAKALSLMPPGTFAKPDPVHLAIWTRPELYEQAGHFLSRLADLDAERAMPILRDALDHVSTKDNWRQRRAMVEGIRDAYASLGPAAKQDATRISTLVLQRPSPITSGFNDVQAWRLTLARMGVSLDDLPFFPHSSQQQINRTKTQIRDRLQRIQAEI
;
A
#
# COMPACT_ATOMS: atom_id res chain seq x y z
N MET A 1 -64.19 16.55 2.83
CA MET A 1 -62.98 16.05 2.15
C MET A 1 -61.78 17.00 2.21
N ARG A 2 -61.88 18.29 1.84
CA ARG A 2 -60.70 19.21 1.81
C ARG A 2 -59.94 19.37 3.13
N LYS A 3 -60.63 19.53 4.27
CA LYS A 3 -59.98 19.65 5.60
C LYS A 3 -59.23 18.37 6.00
N PHE A 4 -59.78 17.20 5.67
CA PHE A 4 -59.16 15.91 5.96
C PHE A 4 -57.91 15.66 5.10
N GLY A 5 -57.96 15.98 3.81
CA GLY A 5 -56.80 15.85 2.91
C GLY A 5 -55.59 16.70 3.35
N ASN A 6 -55.83 17.90 3.87
CA ASN A 6 -54.76 18.77 4.38
C ASN A 6 -54.10 18.20 5.65
N ILE A 7 -54.88 17.59 6.55
CA ILE A 7 -54.33 16.96 7.77
C ILE A 7 -53.45 15.76 7.41
N VAL A 8 -53.91 14.91 6.50
CA VAL A 8 -53.14 13.74 6.03
C VAL A 8 -51.84 14.18 5.33
N LEU A 9 -51.88 15.26 4.55
CA LEU A 9 -50.70 15.81 3.88
C LEU A 9 -49.65 16.34 4.88
N ILE A 10 -50.09 17.02 5.95
CA ILE A 10 -49.17 17.50 7.00
C ILE A 10 -48.53 16.33 7.73
N LEU A 11 -49.32 15.32 8.12
CA LEU A 11 -48.82 14.14 8.84
C LEU A 11 -47.81 13.34 8.00
N THR A 12 -48.14 13.09 6.73
CA THR A 12 -47.24 12.40 5.78
C THR A 12 -46.00 13.23 5.47
N GLY A 13 -46.12 14.56 5.37
CA GLY A 13 -44.99 15.46 5.14
C GLY A 13 -44.00 15.50 6.30
N VAL A 14 -44.49 15.57 7.55
CA VAL A 14 -43.62 15.50 8.75
C VAL A 14 -42.92 14.14 8.83
N THR A 15 -43.64 13.05 8.55
CA THR A 15 -43.07 11.70 8.54
C THR A 15 -42.01 11.54 7.44
N ALA A 16 -42.26 12.04 6.24
CA ALA A 16 -41.31 12.06 5.12
C ALA A 16 -40.05 12.88 5.45
N ALA A 17 -40.22 14.06 6.05
CA ALA A 17 -39.10 14.92 6.45
C ALA A 17 -38.20 14.23 7.49
N MET A 18 -38.80 13.59 8.50
CA MET A 18 -38.03 12.81 9.48
C MET A 18 -37.26 11.66 8.83
N ALA A 19 -37.89 10.93 7.91
CA ALA A 19 -37.23 9.84 7.20
C ALA A 19 -36.05 10.33 6.33
N LEU A 20 -36.20 11.44 5.61
CA LEU A 20 -35.16 12.00 4.76
C LEU A 20 -34.00 12.64 5.55
N CYS A 21 -34.29 13.35 6.65
CA CYS A 21 -33.26 13.99 7.48
C CYS A 21 -32.48 12.98 8.35
N CYS A 22 -33.14 11.89 8.77
CA CYS A 22 -32.53 10.85 9.60
C CYS A 22 -32.80 9.46 9.01
N PRO A 23 -32.14 9.07 7.90
CA PRO A 23 -32.38 7.78 7.23
C PRO A 23 -32.15 6.55 8.13
N MET A 24 -31.30 6.67 9.15
CA MET A 24 -31.08 5.62 10.15
C MET A 24 -32.33 5.28 10.96
N LEU A 25 -33.33 6.17 11.04
CA LEU A 25 -34.62 5.86 11.66
C LEU A 25 -35.38 4.76 10.92
N VAL A 26 -35.22 4.65 9.60
CA VAL A 26 -35.83 3.58 8.80
C VAL A 26 -35.24 2.23 9.21
N VAL A 27 -33.91 2.17 9.36
CA VAL A 27 -33.18 0.98 9.83
C VAL A 27 -33.61 0.60 11.24
N LEU A 28 -33.61 1.55 12.18
CA LEU A 28 -34.08 1.34 13.55
C LEU A 28 -35.55 0.89 13.57
N GLY A 29 -36.36 1.44 12.67
CA GLY A 29 -37.73 1.01 12.42
C GLY A 29 -37.77 -0.49 12.10
N PHE A 30 -37.08 -0.94 11.05
CA PHE A 30 -37.04 -2.36 10.69
C PHE A 30 -36.47 -3.27 11.79
N VAL A 31 -35.49 -2.81 12.56
CA VAL A 31 -34.89 -3.57 13.67
C VAL A 31 -35.86 -3.69 14.86
N ALA A 32 -36.58 -2.62 15.19
CA ALA A 32 -37.52 -2.62 16.31
C ALA A 32 -38.85 -3.32 15.95
N LEU A 33 -39.44 -2.98 14.80
CA LEU A 33 -40.72 -3.50 14.29
C LEU A 33 -40.80 -3.31 12.74
N ILE A 34 -41.07 -4.38 12.00
CA ILE A 34 -41.13 -4.34 10.51
C ILE A 34 -42.08 -3.25 9.98
N ILE A 35 -43.24 -3.04 10.63
CA ILE A 35 -44.27 -2.10 10.17
C ILE A 35 -43.81 -0.63 10.21
N PRO A 36 -43.30 -0.08 11.32
CA PRO A 36 -42.67 1.24 11.35
C PRO A 36 -41.59 1.45 10.27
N GLY A 37 -40.75 0.45 10.02
CA GLY A 37 -39.76 0.51 8.93
C GLY A 37 -40.41 0.70 7.56
N LEU A 38 -41.46 -0.09 7.25
CA LEU A 38 -42.23 0.01 6.01
C LEU A 38 -42.98 1.33 5.85
N VAL A 39 -43.46 1.93 6.94
CA VAL A 39 -44.10 3.25 6.90
C VAL A 39 -43.05 4.34 6.62
N LEU A 40 -41.89 4.29 7.29
CA LEU A 40 -40.84 5.30 7.13
C LEU A 40 -40.18 5.24 5.74
N ILE A 41 -39.96 4.05 5.17
CA ILE A 41 -39.42 3.90 3.82
C ILE A 41 -40.37 4.41 2.73
N SER A 42 -41.69 4.22 2.91
CA SER A 42 -42.71 4.61 1.93
C SER A 42 -43.20 6.05 2.09
N ALA A 43 -43.03 6.67 3.26
CA ALA A 43 -43.55 8.00 3.58
C ALA A 43 -43.11 9.11 2.60
N PRO A 44 -41.83 9.23 2.18
CA PRO A 44 -41.42 10.23 1.20
C PRO A 44 -42.14 10.10 -0.14
N THR A 45 -42.26 8.87 -0.65
CA THR A 45 -43.00 8.57 -1.88
C THR A 45 -44.48 8.91 -1.71
N ALA A 46 -45.12 8.42 -0.65
CA ALA A 46 -46.54 8.66 -0.38
C ALA A 46 -46.87 10.15 -0.28
N PHE A 47 -46.01 10.94 0.38
CA PHE A 47 -46.16 12.38 0.49
C PHE A 47 -46.13 13.07 -0.87
N VAL A 48 -45.15 12.75 -1.73
CA VAL A 48 -45.04 13.35 -3.08
C VAL A 48 -46.27 13.03 -3.93
N TYR A 49 -46.74 11.79 -3.96
CA TYR A 49 -47.95 11.44 -4.72
C TYR A 49 -49.19 12.12 -4.17
N LEU A 50 -49.34 12.22 -2.85
CA LEU A 50 -50.48 12.89 -2.22
C LEU A 50 -50.48 14.40 -2.48
N ALA A 51 -49.31 15.04 -2.36
CA ALA A 51 -49.12 16.46 -2.64
C ALA A 51 -49.50 16.79 -4.09
N THR A 52 -48.97 16.03 -5.04
CA THR A 52 -49.25 16.20 -6.47
C THR A 52 -50.71 15.94 -6.81
N THR A 53 -51.31 14.89 -6.24
CA THR A 53 -52.74 14.57 -6.44
C THR A 53 -53.63 15.72 -5.98
N LEU A 54 -53.39 16.27 -4.78
CA LEU A 54 -54.14 17.41 -4.25
C LEU A 54 -53.89 18.69 -5.06
N GLY A 55 -52.68 18.88 -5.58
CA GLY A 55 -52.34 19.97 -6.50
C GLY A 55 -53.14 19.91 -7.79
N ILE A 56 -53.12 18.77 -8.49
CA ILE A 56 -53.87 18.53 -9.73
C ILE A 56 -55.38 18.64 -9.49
N GLN A 57 -55.89 18.09 -8.38
CA GLN A 57 -57.31 18.20 -8.03
C GLN A 57 -57.78 19.65 -7.90
N ARG A 58 -56.92 20.56 -7.39
CA ARG A 58 -57.26 21.98 -7.26
C ARG A 58 -57.29 22.71 -8.61
N LEU A 59 -56.61 22.18 -9.62
CA LEU A 59 -56.55 22.73 -10.98
C LEU A 59 -57.66 22.17 -11.89
N LEU A 60 -58.27 21.03 -11.53
CA LEU A 60 -59.39 20.45 -12.28
C LEU A 60 -60.68 21.30 -12.14
N PRO A 61 -61.46 21.48 -13.23
CA PRO A 61 -62.66 22.30 -13.20
C PRO A 61 -63.72 21.75 -12.23
N THR A 62 -64.37 22.66 -11.51
CA THR A 62 -65.35 22.36 -10.44
C THR A 62 -66.55 21.54 -10.91
N LYS A 63 -66.81 21.50 -12.23
CA LYS A 63 -67.89 20.73 -12.87
C LYS A 63 -67.68 19.21 -12.88
N ILE A 64 -66.47 18.73 -12.59
CA ILE A 64 -66.12 17.29 -12.61
C ILE A 64 -66.58 16.57 -11.31
N GLY A 65 -66.97 17.31 -10.27
CA GLY A 65 -67.61 16.75 -9.07
C GLY A 65 -66.76 15.67 -8.38
N TRP A 66 -67.38 14.53 -8.03
CA TRP A 66 -66.75 13.46 -7.26
C TRP A 66 -65.72 12.66 -8.08
N ALA A 67 -65.77 12.73 -9.41
CA ALA A 67 -64.81 12.08 -10.30
C ALA A 67 -63.43 12.79 -10.34
N ALA A 68 -63.32 14.01 -9.78
CA ALA A 68 -62.08 14.79 -9.83
C ALA A 68 -60.92 14.14 -9.07
N PHE A 69 -61.20 13.41 -8.00
CA PHE A 69 -60.18 12.73 -7.19
C PHE A 69 -59.57 11.50 -7.89
N PRO A 70 -60.34 10.53 -8.42
CA PRO A 70 -59.76 9.41 -9.16
C PRO A 70 -59.05 9.87 -10.44
N ILE A 71 -59.55 10.90 -11.12
CA ILE A 71 -58.87 11.51 -12.28
C ILE A 71 -57.51 12.11 -11.86
N ALA A 72 -57.46 12.85 -10.74
CA ALA A 72 -56.20 13.42 -10.24
C ALA A 72 -55.18 12.34 -9.83
N ILE A 73 -55.63 11.21 -9.25
CA ILE A 73 -54.75 10.07 -8.95
C ILE A 73 -54.16 9.49 -10.24
N LEU A 74 -55.00 9.22 -11.24
CA LEU A 74 -54.54 8.69 -12.53
C LEU A 74 -53.55 9.64 -13.23
N LEU A 75 -53.83 10.95 -13.21
CA LEU A 75 -52.91 11.96 -13.75
C LEU A 75 -51.59 12.01 -12.97
N THR A 76 -51.63 11.85 -11.65
CA THR A 76 -50.42 11.84 -10.82
C THR A 76 -49.57 10.59 -11.09
N LEU A 77 -50.19 9.42 -11.20
CA LEU A 77 -49.50 8.17 -11.58
C LEU A 77 -48.92 8.29 -13.00
N GLY A 78 -49.69 8.84 -13.93
CA GLY A 78 -49.24 9.12 -15.29
C GLY A 78 -48.06 10.09 -15.34
N LEU A 79 -48.08 11.14 -14.50
CA LEU A 79 -46.96 12.09 -14.38
C LEU A 79 -45.72 11.41 -13.78
N GLY A 80 -45.89 10.62 -12.72
CA GLY A 80 -44.80 9.85 -12.11
C GLY A 80 -44.16 8.85 -13.07
N TRP A 81 -44.94 8.28 -13.99
CA TRP A 81 -44.44 7.46 -15.09
C TRP A 81 -43.72 8.29 -16.15
N LEU A 82 -44.33 9.39 -16.62
CA LEU A 82 -43.84 10.24 -17.69
C LEU A 82 -42.51 10.91 -17.35
N VAL A 83 -42.35 11.39 -16.12
CA VAL A 83 -41.09 12.00 -15.63
C VAL A 83 -39.94 10.98 -15.61
N MET A 84 -40.25 9.71 -15.29
CA MET A 84 -39.23 8.67 -15.22
C MET A 84 -38.83 8.10 -16.59
N GLN A 85 -39.72 8.12 -17.58
CA GLN A 85 -39.43 7.55 -18.91
C GLN A 85 -38.14 8.06 -19.56
N PRO A 86 -37.85 9.38 -19.68
CA PRO A 86 -36.64 9.85 -20.36
C PRO A 86 -35.36 9.44 -19.61
N ILE A 87 -35.36 9.51 -18.27
CA ILE A 87 -34.21 9.12 -17.45
C ILE A 87 -33.95 7.62 -17.57
N ARG A 88 -35.03 6.82 -17.48
CA ARG A 88 -34.97 5.37 -17.62
C ARG A 88 -34.53 4.96 -19.03
N SER A 89 -35.03 5.61 -20.08
CA SER A 89 -34.61 5.30 -21.45
C SER A 89 -33.13 5.61 -21.69
N SER A 90 -32.63 6.74 -21.14
CA SER A 90 -31.20 7.07 -21.19
C SER A 90 -30.36 5.99 -20.51
N ALA A 91 -30.70 5.65 -19.26
CA ALA A 91 -30.01 4.62 -18.48
C ALA A 91 -30.00 3.25 -19.19
N ILE A 92 -31.14 2.85 -19.78
CA ILE A 92 -31.22 1.61 -20.56
C ILE A 92 -30.38 1.68 -21.83
N SER A 93 -30.36 2.83 -22.52
CA SER A 93 -29.53 3.00 -23.72
C SER A 93 -28.04 2.99 -23.40
N GLU A 94 -27.62 3.63 -22.32
CA GLU A 94 -26.23 3.64 -21.83
C GLU A 94 -25.80 2.21 -21.44
N PHE A 95 -26.64 1.49 -20.69
CA PHE A 95 -26.38 0.09 -20.37
C PHE A 95 -26.25 -0.77 -21.64
N ARG A 96 -27.19 -0.65 -22.59
CA ARG A 96 -27.16 -1.44 -23.84
C ARG A 96 -26.01 -1.07 -24.77
N ALA A 97 -25.56 0.18 -24.75
CA ALA A 97 -24.41 0.63 -25.54
C ALA A 97 -23.11 -0.04 -25.05
N GLU A 98 -22.99 -0.30 -23.74
CA GLU A 98 -21.81 -0.96 -23.16
C GLU A 98 -21.89 -2.48 -23.13
N VAL A 99 -23.08 -3.06 -23.16
CA VAL A 99 -23.23 -4.52 -23.19
C VAL A 99 -22.79 -5.05 -24.55
N SER A 100 -21.62 -5.69 -24.56
CA SER A 100 -21.09 -6.42 -25.70
C SER A 100 -21.22 -7.92 -25.46
N PRO A 101 -21.48 -8.74 -26.50
CA PRO A 101 -21.51 -10.19 -26.34
C PRO A 101 -20.12 -10.71 -25.96
N ASP A 102 -20.08 -11.64 -25.02
CA ASP A 102 -18.86 -12.35 -24.66
C ASP A 102 -18.43 -13.27 -25.81
N ILE A 103 -17.12 -13.33 -26.04
CA ILE A 103 -16.47 -14.20 -27.03
C ILE A 103 -15.53 -15.10 -26.25
N LEU A 104 -15.87 -16.38 -26.15
CA LEU A 104 -15.08 -17.37 -25.41
C LEU A 104 -14.48 -18.36 -26.42
N PRO A 105 -13.15 -18.48 -26.49
CA PRO A 105 -12.51 -19.42 -27.40
C PRO A 105 -12.69 -20.85 -26.86
N GLY A 106 -12.78 -21.82 -27.77
CA GLY A 106 -12.89 -23.24 -27.39
C GLY A 106 -11.60 -23.83 -26.80
N LYS A 107 -10.47 -23.10 -26.92
CA LYS A 107 -9.16 -23.44 -26.38
C LYS A 107 -8.47 -22.15 -25.88
N PRO A 108 -7.50 -22.24 -24.96
CA PRO A 108 -6.69 -21.08 -24.59
C PRO A 108 -6.03 -20.43 -25.81
N ILE A 109 -5.92 -19.10 -25.78
CA ILE A 109 -5.29 -18.31 -26.83
C ILE A 109 -3.76 -18.40 -26.68
N ILE A 110 -3.08 -18.61 -27.80
CA ILE A 110 -1.62 -18.59 -27.88
C ILE A 110 -1.22 -17.21 -28.38
N LEU A 111 -0.55 -16.42 -27.54
CA LEU A 111 -0.01 -15.12 -27.90
C LEU A 111 1.40 -15.29 -28.48
N THR A 112 1.71 -14.59 -29.57
CA THR A 112 3.00 -14.63 -30.28
C THR A 112 3.34 -13.27 -30.88
N GLY A 113 4.61 -12.96 -31.11
CA GLY A 113 5.04 -11.67 -31.64
C GLY A 113 5.02 -10.58 -30.58
N ASN A 114 4.66 -9.36 -30.97
CA ASN A 114 4.60 -8.19 -30.09
C ASN A 114 3.22 -8.08 -29.43
N VAL A 115 3.20 -8.04 -28.10
CA VAL A 115 1.97 -7.98 -27.30
C VAL A 115 1.83 -6.60 -26.66
N TYR A 116 0.74 -5.90 -26.94
CA TYR A 116 0.41 -4.62 -26.32
C TYR A 116 -0.63 -4.80 -25.22
N VAL A 117 -0.38 -4.26 -24.03
CA VAL A 117 -1.27 -4.36 -22.86
C VAL A 117 -1.73 -2.97 -22.45
N GLU A 118 -3.01 -2.68 -22.68
CA GLU A 118 -3.70 -1.49 -22.17
C GLU A 118 -4.26 -1.79 -20.78
N ASN A 119 -3.63 -1.26 -19.73
CA ASN A 119 -4.09 -1.46 -18.35
C ASN A 119 -4.51 -0.13 -17.70
N GLY A 120 -5.81 0.10 -17.62
CA GLY A 120 -6.40 1.30 -17.04
C GLY A 120 -6.26 1.41 -15.51
N GLU A 121 -5.82 0.37 -14.81
CA GLU A 121 -5.72 0.36 -13.34
C GLU A 121 -4.32 0.69 -12.81
N LEU A 122 -3.29 0.72 -13.65
CA LEU A 122 -1.93 1.01 -13.20
C LEU A 122 -1.80 2.50 -12.81
N TYR A 123 -1.42 2.74 -11.56
CA TYR A 123 -1.26 4.09 -10.98
C TYR A 123 0.19 4.62 -11.08
N ARG A 124 1.12 3.78 -11.54
CA ARG A 124 2.56 3.99 -11.54
C ARG A 124 3.11 3.80 -12.95
N SER A 125 4.30 4.35 -13.20
CA SER A 125 5.04 4.07 -14.43
C SER A 125 5.11 2.55 -14.65
N PRO A 126 4.89 2.06 -15.89
CA PRO A 126 4.91 0.64 -16.18
C PRO A 126 6.30 0.07 -15.88
N GLU A 127 6.35 -0.84 -14.91
CA GLU A 127 7.50 -1.70 -14.63
C GLU A 127 7.15 -3.09 -15.15
N CYS A 128 8.15 -3.92 -15.48
CA CYS A 128 7.86 -5.31 -15.80
C CYS A 128 7.48 -6.05 -14.51
N ASP A 129 6.18 -6.19 -14.27
CA ASP A 129 5.60 -6.92 -13.15
C ASP A 129 5.38 -8.39 -13.49
N TYR A 130 4.65 -9.11 -12.64
CA TYR A 130 4.35 -10.52 -12.86
C TYR A 130 3.56 -10.78 -14.15
N LEU A 131 2.70 -9.85 -14.59
CA LEU A 131 1.90 -10.04 -15.80
C LEU A 131 2.79 -9.85 -17.04
N CYS A 132 3.60 -8.79 -17.07
CA CYS A 132 4.64 -8.59 -18.09
C CYS A 132 5.54 -9.83 -18.19
N THR A 133 6.02 -10.33 -17.06
CA THR A 133 6.92 -11.49 -16.97
C THR A 133 6.30 -12.75 -17.56
N VAL A 134 5.03 -13.02 -17.25
CA VAL A 134 4.33 -14.21 -17.74
C VAL A 134 4.07 -14.13 -19.23
N LEU A 135 3.71 -12.96 -19.74
CA LEU A 135 3.52 -12.73 -21.17
C LEU A 135 4.84 -12.91 -21.93
N LEU A 136 5.96 -12.42 -21.37
CA LEU A 136 7.30 -12.62 -21.95
C LEU A 136 7.76 -14.08 -21.93
N ASP A 137 7.25 -14.89 -21.00
CA ASP A 137 7.57 -16.31 -20.91
C ASP A 137 6.76 -17.19 -21.88
N LEU A 138 5.80 -16.60 -22.59
CA LEU A 138 5.00 -17.33 -23.58
C LEU A 138 5.84 -17.66 -24.82
N PRO A 139 5.77 -18.91 -25.32
CA PRO A 139 6.52 -19.29 -26.51
C PRO A 139 6.16 -18.44 -27.73
N GLY A 140 7.17 -17.78 -28.30
CA GLY A 140 7.01 -16.98 -29.52
C GLY A 140 6.63 -15.52 -29.29
N VAL A 141 6.48 -15.05 -28.05
CA VAL A 141 6.38 -13.61 -27.76
C VAL A 141 7.77 -12.97 -27.88
N GLU A 142 7.85 -11.86 -28.62
CA GLU A 142 9.08 -11.11 -28.89
C GLU A 142 9.25 -9.93 -27.93
N SER A 143 8.16 -9.20 -27.67
CA SER A 143 8.14 -8.08 -26.73
C SER A 143 6.76 -7.88 -26.11
N VAL A 144 6.72 -7.23 -24.94
CA VAL A 144 5.50 -6.82 -24.26
C VAL A 144 5.56 -5.33 -24.00
N THR A 145 4.66 -4.57 -24.62
CA THR A 145 4.43 -3.15 -24.35
C THR A 145 3.32 -3.00 -23.34
N VAL A 146 3.56 -2.27 -22.25
CA VAL A 146 2.56 -1.98 -21.21
C VAL A 146 2.27 -0.49 -21.21
N GLU A 147 1.01 -0.13 -21.43
CA GLU A 147 0.49 1.21 -21.29
C GLU A 147 -0.28 1.36 -19.98
N SER A 148 0.12 2.36 -19.20
CA SER A 148 -0.59 2.80 -18.01
C SER A 148 -1.18 4.18 -18.27
N THR A 149 -2.50 4.24 -18.39
CA THR A 149 -3.26 5.48 -18.65
C THR A 149 -3.67 6.22 -17.36
N GLY A 150 -3.53 5.58 -16.19
CA GLY A 150 -4.01 6.11 -14.92
C GLY A 150 -5.55 6.25 -14.87
N PRO A 151 -6.14 6.64 -13.73
CA PRO A 151 -7.59 6.74 -13.62
C PRO A 151 -8.15 7.78 -14.60
N THR A 152 -9.21 7.40 -15.32
CA THR A 152 -10.02 8.29 -16.14
C THR A 152 -10.36 9.56 -15.34
N GLY A 153 -9.92 10.72 -15.85
CA GLY A 153 -10.21 12.03 -15.25
C GLY A 153 -9.09 12.75 -14.49
N ARG A 154 -7.91 12.14 -14.30
CA ARG A 154 -6.69 12.89 -13.94
C ARG A 154 -5.79 12.99 -15.17
N LYS A 155 -5.53 14.22 -15.66
CA LYS A 155 -4.56 14.51 -16.72
C LYS A 155 -3.14 14.15 -16.26
N ARG A 156 -2.78 12.87 -16.29
CA ARG A 156 -1.40 12.43 -16.43
C ARG A 156 -1.25 11.97 -17.86
N ASP A 157 -0.12 12.31 -18.46
CA ASP A 157 0.23 11.75 -19.76
C ASP A 157 0.35 10.22 -19.60
N PRO A 158 -0.19 9.43 -20.54
CA PRO A 158 -0.05 7.98 -20.50
C PRO A 158 1.44 7.63 -20.48
N SER A 159 1.82 6.70 -19.61
CA SER A 159 3.18 6.19 -19.52
C SER A 159 3.23 4.82 -20.16
N VAL A 160 4.15 4.64 -21.11
CA VAL A 160 4.34 3.41 -21.89
C VAL A 160 5.77 2.92 -21.68
N ALA A 161 5.94 1.62 -21.45
CA ALA A 161 7.24 0.96 -21.46
C ALA A 161 7.10 -0.39 -22.15
N ALA A 162 8.16 -0.85 -22.81
CA ALA A 162 8.20 -2.16 -23.43
C ALA A 162 9.42 -2.95 -23.00
N PHE A 163 9.22 -4.26 -22.91
CA PHE A 163 10.20 -5.20 -22.42
C PHE A 163 10.33 -6.37 -23.39
N ALA A 164 11.52 -6.93 -23.52
CA ALA A 164 11.78 -8.14 -24.30
C ALA A 164 12.64 -9.11 -23.50
N LEU A 165 12.35 -10.41 -23.61
CA LEU A 165 13.16 -11.48 -23.02
C LEU A 165 14.17 -11.97 -24.05
N VAL A 166 15.43 -11.58 -23.90
CA VAL A 166 16.50 -11.87 -24.86
C VAL A 166 17.50 -12.86 -24.28
N ARG A 167 18.12 -13.66 -25.15
CA ARG A 167 19.26 -14.51 -24.76
C ARG A 167 20.56 -13.73 -24.83
N THR A 168 21.34 -13.77 -23.77
CA THR A 168 22.64 -13.09 -23.67
C THR A 168 23.73 -14.05 -23.23
N GLY A 169 25.00 -13.64 -23.38
CA GLY A 169 26.14 -14.35 -22.79
C GLY A 169 26.23 -14.14 -21.27
N ASP A 170 27.06 -14.96 -20.61
CA ASP A 170 27.23 -14.98 -19.15
C ASP A 170 27.80 -13.66 -18.58
N ASP A 171 28.50 -12.88 -19.41
CA ASP A 171 29.16 -11.60 -19.06
C ASP A 171 28.28 -10.36 -19.31
N ALA A 172 27.04 -10.54 -19.76
CA ALA A 172 26.15 -9.42 -20.01
C ALA A 172 25.75 -8.70 -18.71
N GLU A 173 25.60 -7.37 -18.81
CA GLU A 173 25.06 -6.54 -17.74
C GLU A 173 23.71 -7.08 -17.21
N PRO A 174 23.37 -6.80 -15.94
CA PRO A 174 22.07 -7.17 -15.40
C PRO A 174 20.96 -6.50 -16.21
N GLY A 175 19.97 -7.29 -16.63
CA GLY A 175 18.76 -6.78 -17.25
C GLY A 175 17.81 -6.19 -16.20
N VAL A 176 16.61 -5.86 -16.64
CA VAL A 176 15.49 -5.55 -15.75
C VAL A 176 15.09 -6.83 -15.01
N PHE A 177 14.99 -6.75 -13.69
CA PHE A 177 14.41 -7.83 -12.90
C PHE A 177 12.95 -7.52 -12.60
N PRO A 178 12.04 -8.48 -12.79
CA PRO A 178 10.63 -8.21 -12.67
C PRO A 178 10.21 -7.96 -11.22
N SER A 179 9.15 -7.18 -11.05
CA SER A 179 8.56 -6.92 -9.75
C SER A 179 7.57 -8.03 -9.37
N ASN A 180 7.88 -8.74 -8.27
CA ASN A 180 7.05 -9.79 -7.67
C ASN A 180 6.49 -10.86 -8.66
N PRO A 181 7.32 -11.51 -9.50
CA PRO A 181 6.83 -12.51 -10.46
C PRO A 181 6.09 -13.69 -9.78
N GLY A 182 6.35 -13.94 -8.49
CA GLY A 182 5.61 -14.89 -7.66
C GLY A 182 4.10 -14.64 -7.60
N GLN A 183 3.64 -13.40 -7.79
CA GLN A 183 2.23 -13.00 -7.72
C GLN A 183 1.34 -13.75 -8.72
N LEU A 184 1.91 -14.31 -9.80
CA LEU A 184 1.24 -15.22 -10.73
C LEU A 184 0.48 -16.33 -10.00
N ILE A 185 1.06 -16.93 -8.95
CA ILE A 185 0.44 -18.06 -8.24
C ILE A 185 -0.92 -17.70 -7.65
N ARG A 186 -1.06 -16.47 -7.11
CA ARG A 186 -2.33 -15.97 -6.56
C ARG A 186 -3.33 -15.59 -7.63
N LYS A 187 -2.82 -15.08 -8.75
CA LYS A 187 -3.63 -14.47 -9.80
C LYS A 187 -4.15 -15.49 -10.81
N HIS A 188 -3.42 -16.58 -11.02
CA HIS A 188 -3.85 -17.66 -11.91
C HIS A 188 -4.76 -18.65 -11.16
N PRO A 189 -6.06 -18.74 -11.49
CA PRO A 189 -7.02 -19.56 -10.73
C PRO A 189 -6.65 -21.05 -10.74
N GLY A 190 -6.14 -21.57 -11.86
CA GLY A 190 -5.63 -22.94 -11.96
C GLY A 190 -4.46 -23.28 -11.03
N LEU A 191 -3.49 -22.37 -10.86
CA LEU A 191 -2.35 -22.55 -9.96
C LEU A 191 -2.77 -22.38 -8.50
N MET A 192 -3.58 -21.36 -8.20
CA MET A 192 -4.08 -21.11 -6.86
C MET A 192 -4.89 -22.29 -6.29
N ARG A 193 -5.61 -23.04 -7.13
CA ARG A 193 -6.32 -24.27 -6.71
C ARG A 193 -5.39 -25.43 -6.34
N ARG A 194 -4.17 -25.46 -6.88
CA ARG A 194 -3.18 -26.53 -6.64
C ARG A 194 -2.38 -26.32 -5.37
N VAL A 195 -2.16 -25.07 -4.96
CA VAL A 195 -1.32 -24.72 -3.81
C VAL A 195 -2.18 -24.47 -2.57
N ARG A 196 -1.88 -25.11 -1.43
CA ARG A 196 -2.70 -25.01 -0.21
C ARG A 196 -1.99 -24.25 0.92
N GLY A 197 -2.67 -23.27 1.51
CA GLY A 197 -2.29 -22.66 2.77
C GLY A 197 -0.86 -22.10 2.78
N ASN A 198 -0.03 -22.61 3.69
CA ASN A 198 1.34 -22.11 3.93
C ASN A 198 2.32 -22.42 2.77
N GLU A 199 1.99 -23.34 1.87
CA GLU A 199 2.79 -23.65 0.68
C GLU A 199 2.78 -22.51 -0.33
N LEU A 200 1.73 -21.67 -0.34
CA LEU A 200 1.56 -20.57 -1.29
C LEU A 200 2.81 -19.69 -1.33
N ARG A 201 3.26 -19.27 -0.15
CA ARG A 201 4.43 -18.41 -0.02
C ARG A 201 5.71 -19.09 -0.51
N GLN A 202 5.84 -20.40 -0.30
CA GLN A 202 7.01 -21.15 -0.70
C GLN A 202 7.07 -21.26 -2.23
N VAL A 203 5.93 -21.53 -2.88
CA VAL A 203 5.82 -21.59 -4.34
C VAL A 203 6.06 -20.22 -4.97
N GLU A 204 5.50 -19.15 -4.40
CA GLU A 204 5.77 -17.76 -4.84
C GLU A 204 7.26 -17.43 -4.83
N LYS A 205 7.93 -17.68 -3.69
CA LYS A 205 9.37 -17.45 -3.55
C LYS A 205 10.20 -18.34 -4.48
N SER A 206 9.72 -19.53 -4.82
CA SER A 206 10.43 -20.45 -5.71
C SER A 206 10.31 -20.01 -7.16
N LEU A 207 9.16 -19.45 -7.56
CA LEU A 207 9.00 -18.80 -8.87
C LEU A 207 9.88 -17.53 -8.98
N GLU A 208 9.95 -16.72 -7.93
CA GLU A 208 10.87 -15.58 -7.88
C GLU A 208 12.34 -16.01 -7.97
N ALA A 209 12.70 -17.11 -7.32
CA ALA A 209 14.04 -17.68 -7.41
C ALA A 209 14.35 -18.21 -8.82
N ASP A 210 13.38 -18.81 -9.50
CA ASP A 210 13.54 -19.33 -10.86
C ASP A 210 13.86 -18.21 -11.85
N TRP A 211 13.05 -17.15 -11.82
CA TRP A 211 13.30 -15.95 -12.60
C TRP A 211 14.65 -15.33 -12.29
N ALA A 212 15.05 -15.24 -11.02
CA ALA A 212 16.37 -14.71 -10.67
C ALA A 212 17.51 -15.55 -11.30
N LEU A 213 17.41 -16.87 -11.24
CA LEU A 213 18.40 -17.79 -11.82
C LEU A 213 18.47 -17.69 -13.34
N ARG A 214 17.32 -17.65 -14.03
CA ARG A 214 17.24 -17.50 -15.49
C ARG A 214 17.85 -16.18 -15.93
N LEU A 215 17.48 -15.08 -15.26
CA LEU A 215 17.89 -13.73 -15.60
C LEU A 215 19.33 -13.37 -15.22
N ALA A 216 19.96 -14.14 -14.34
CA ALA A 216 21.40 -14.03 -14.08
C ALA A 216 22.23 -14.95 -15.00
N GLY A 217 21.61 -15.96 -15.60
CA GLY A 217 22.23 -16.92 -16.51
C GLY A 217 22.25 -16.43 -17.95
N VAL A 218 21.52 -17.13 -18.82
CA VAL A 218 21.54 -16.91 -20.28
C VAL A 218 20.42 -16.01 -20.79
N GLU A 219 19.48 -15.60 -19.93
CA GLU A 219 18.34 -14.76 -20.32
C GLU A 219 18.42 -13.38 -19.66
N ARG A 220 17.89 -12.35 -20.31
CA ARG A 220 17.76 -11.00 -19.74
C ARG A 220 16.44 -10.41 -20.19
N ILE A 221 15.74 -9.72 -19.28
CA ILE A 221 14.69 -8.79 -19.69
C ILE A 221 15.37 -7.46 -19.96
N VAL A 222 15.14 -6.90 -21.15
CA VAL A 222 15.68 -5.59 -21.54
C VAL A 222 14.54 -4.66 -21.88
N GLU A 223 14.69 -3.38 -21.56
CA GLU A 223 13.79 -2.34 -22.08
C GLU A 223 14.04 -2.17 -23.57
N VAL A 224 12.96 -2.16 -24.35
CA VAL A 224 12.97 -1.98 -25.80
C VAL A 224 12.07 -0.81 -26.20
N GLU A 225 12.17 -0.38 -27.45
CA GLU A 225 11.28 0.65 -27.98
C GLU A 225 9.83 0.15 -27.97
N PRO A 226 8.87 0.93 -27.44
CA PRO A 226 7.48 0.51 -27.41
C PRO A 226 6.87 0.32 -28.79
N THR A 227 6.41 -0.89 -29.08
CA THR A 227 5.58 -1.17 -30.26
C THR A 227 4.19 -0.55 -30.03
N PRO A 228 3.71 0.34 -30.92
CA PRO A 228 2.38 0.93 -30.78
C PRO A 228 1.28 -0.11 -30.99
N ALA A 229 0.10 0.12 -30.40
CA ALA A 229 -1.02 -0.83 -30.46
C ALA A 229 -1.47 -1.19 -31.89
N GLU A 230 -1.29 -0.30 -32.86
CA GLU A 230 -1.64 -0.53 -34.27
C GLU A 230 -0.67 -1.47 -35.00
N GLU A 231 0.57 -1.57 -34.52
CA GLU A 231 1.62 -2.43 -35.09
C GLU A 231 1.82 -3.73 -34.29
N ALA A 232 1.20 -3.83 -33.11
CA ALA A 232 1.27 -5.02 -32.28
C ALA A 232 0.49 -6.19 -32.90
N ASP A 233 1.06 -7.39 -32.79
CA ASP A 233 0.41 -8.63 -33.23
C ASP A 233 -0.82 -8.95 -32.36
N TRP A 234 -0.74 -8.64 -31.07
CA TRP A 234 -1.83 -8.81 -30.11
C TRP A 234 -2.06 -7.56 -29.27
N VAL A 235 -3.32 -7.23 -29.01
CA VAL A 235 -3.72 -6.18 -28.08
C VAL A 235 -4.59 -6.77 -26.98
N VAL A 236 -4.16 -6.59 -25.74
CA VAL A 236 -4.85 -7.00 -24.52
C VAL A 236 -5.37 -5.76 -23.81
N ARG A 237 -6.69 -5.65 -23.65
CA ARG A 237 -7.32 -4.51 -22.97
C ARG A 237 -7.93 -4.94 -21.64
N LEU A 238 -7.46 -4.32 -20.57
CA LEU A 238 -8.00 -4.45 -19.21
C LEU A 238 -8.75 -3.16 -18.87
N VAL A 239 -10.06 -3.18 -19.09
CA VAL A 239 -10.93 -2.01 -18.88
C VAL A 239 -11.59 -2.11 -17.51
N SER A 240 -11.39 -1.07 -16.72
CA SER A 240 -12.04 -0.87 -15.42
C SER A 240 -12.52 0.57 -15.30
N THR A 241 -13.84 0.80 -15.31
CA THR A 241 -14.38 2.12 -15.00
C THR A 241 -14.65 2.20 -13.49
N HIS A 242 -13.83 2.99 -12.78
CA HIS A 242 -13.91 3.10 -11.31
C HIS A 242 -15.27 3.62 -10.83
N ASN A 243 -15.58 3.32 -9.55
CA ASN A 243 -16.84 3.51 -8.78
C ASN A 243 -17.68 4.80 -8.94
N LYS A 244 -17.26 5.81 -9.71
CA LYS A 244 -18.02 7.04 -9.95
C LYS A 244 -18.64 7.12 -11.35
N GLU A 245 -18.16 6.33 -12.30
CA GLU A 245 -18.74 6.26 -13.64
C GLU A 245 -19.87 5.24 -13.66
N ILE A 246 -21.02 5.65 -14.22
CA ILE A 246 -22.22 4.85 -14.39
C ILE A 246 -22.50 4.90 -15.89
N PRO A 247 -22.44 3.78 -16.64
CA PRO A 247 -22.23 2.38 -16.19
C PRO A 247 -20.82 2.05 -15.69
N ARG A 248 -20.74 1.12 -14.72
CA ARG A 248 -19.49 0.44 -14.35
C ARG A 248 -19.24 -0.71 -15.31
N VAL A 249 -18.06 -0.75 -15.90
CA VAL A 249 -17.64 -1.72 -16.90
C VAL A 249 -16.32 -2.36 -16.44
N GLU A 250 -16.33 -3.68 -16.31
CA GLU A 250 -15.15 -4.51 -16.13
C GLU A 250 -15.05 -5.42 -17.35
N ARG A 251 -14.00 -5.27 -18.16
CA ARG A 251 -13.87 -6.02 -19.42
C ARG A 251 -12.43 -6.42 -19.67
N VAL A 252 -12.25 -7.67 -20.06
CA VAL A 252 -11.02 -8.19 -20.65
C VAL A 252 -11.29 -8.46 -22.12
N GLU A 253 -10.45 -7.91 -22.98
CA GLU A 253 -10.50 -8.14 -24.43
C GLU A 253 -9.10 -8.52 -24.94
N ILE A 254 -9.04 -9.52 -25.81
CA ILE A 254 -7.84 -9.93 -26.52
C ILE A 254 -8.15 -9.91 -28.01
N SER A 255 -7.41 -9.12 -28.77
CA SER A 255 -7.55 -9.02 -30.23
C SER A 255 -6.23 -9.32 -30.93
N HIS A 256 -6.34 -9.95 -32.10
CA HIS A 256 -5.22 -10.21 -33.01
C HIS A 256 -5.22 -9.17 -34.13
N THR A 257 -4.04 -8.63 -34.46
CA THR A 257 -3.72 -7.66 -35.53
C THR A 257 -4.95 -6.91 -36.09
N GLY A 258 -5.29 -5.77 -35.51
CA GLY A 258 -6.51 -5.01 -35.81
C GLY A 258 -7.67 -5.28 -34.84
N THR A 259 -8.91 -4.98 -35.25
CA THR A 259 -10.11 -5.09 -34.38
C THR A 259 -10.72 -6.50 -34.32
N ASP A 260 -9.95 -7.55 -34.66
CA ASP A 260 -10.45 -8.93 -34.61
C ASP A 260 -10.35 -9.50 -33.19
N VAL A 261 -11.48 -9.47 -32.48
CA VAL A 261 -11.57 -9.86 -31.07
C VAL A 261 -11.70 -11.37 -30.95
N GLN A 262 -10.65 -12.01 -30.41
CA GLN A 262 -10.56 -13.45 -30.21
C GLN A 262 -11.10 -13.88 -28.84
N PHE A 263 -11.02 -12.99 -27.85
CA PHE A 263 -11.63 -13.18 -26.54
C PHE A 263 -12.23 -11.88 -26.02
N ARG A 264 -13.43 -11.98 -25.46
CA ARG A 264 -14.06 -10.91 -24.70
C ARG A 264 -14.85 -11.50 -23.56
N ARG A 265 -14.62 -10.98 -22.36
CA ARG A 265 -15.49 -11.20 -21.22
C ARG A 265 -15.80 -9.86 -20.57
N SER A 266 -17.07 -9.56 -20.37
CA SER A 266 -17.49 -8.25 -19.86
C SER A 266 -18.59 -8.33 -18.81
N GLU A 267 -18.41 -7.54 -17.76
CA GLU A 267 -19.41 -7.28 -16.73
C GLU A 267 -19.75 -5.80 -16.75
N VAL A 268 -21.00 -5.50 -17.10
CA VAL A 268 -21.56 -4.15 -17.07
C VAL A 268 -22.56 -4.10 -15.93
N ARG A 269 -22.39 -3.14 -15.02
CA ARG A 269 -23.32 -2.84 -13.94
C ARG A 269 -23.82 -1.40 -14.08
N HIS A 270 -25.14 -1.22 -14.08
CA HIS A 270 -25.74 0.10 -14.23
C HIS A 270 -27.04 0.20 -13.44
N PHE A 271 -27.25 1.32 -12.74
CA PHE A 271 -28.48 1.56 -12.03
C PHE A 271 -29.56 2.04 -13.00
N VAL A 272 -30.65 1.27 -13.14
CA VAL A 272 -31.80 1.65 -13.98
C VAL A 272 -32.96 2.09 -13.09
N PRO A 273 -33.43 3.34 -13.22
CA PRO A 273 -34.59 3.81 -12.47
C PRO A 273 -35.85 3.00 -12.75
N GLY A 274 -36.76 2.98 -11.77
CA GLY A 274 -38.05 2.30 -11.89
C GLY A 274 -38.96 2.89 -12.96
N ASN A 275 -40.00 2.14 -13.34
CA ASN A 275 -40.99 2.58 -14.34
C ASN A 275 -41.80 3.81 -13.88
N VAL A 276 -41.91 4.02 -12.56
CA VAL A 276 -42.69 5.07 -11.92
C VAL A 276 -41.82 5.67 -10.82
N PHE A 277 -41.93 6.98 -10.57
CA PHE A 277 -41.12 7.66 -9.55
C PHE A 277 -41.41 7.09 -8.16
N TYR A 278 -40.37 6.74 -7.41
CA TYR A 278 -40.43 6.48 -5.98
C TYR A 278 -39.06 6.74 -5.36
N PHE A 279 -39.02 6.94 -4.04
CA PHE A 279 -37.77 6.99 -3.30
C PHE A 279 -37.32 5.57 -2.94
N GLY A 280 -36.15 5.19 -3.46
CA GLY A 280 -35.44 3.99 -3.04
C GLY A 280 -34.66 4.25 -1.76
N PHE A 281 -34.46 3.22 -0.96
CA PHE A 281 -33.67 3.28 0.27
C PHE A 281 -32.50 2.31 0.15
N ASP A 282 -31.29 2.84 0.23
CA ASP A 282 -30.04 2.06 0.17
C ASP A 282 -29.37 2.05 1.55
N VAL A 283 -28.89 0.88 1.94
CA VAL A 283 -28.19 0.62 3.20
C VAL A 283 -26.86 -0.04 2.86
N ARG A 284 -25.77 0.68 3.09
CA ARG A 284 -24.43 0.11 2.96
C ARG A 284 -24.03 -0.57 4.27
N TRP A 285 -23.83 -1.87 4.20
CA TRP A 285 -23.34 -2.70 5.30
C TRP A 285 -21.81 -2.71 5.28
N GLY A 286 -21.16 -2.28 6.36
CA GLY A 286 -19.70 -2.27 6.47
C GLY A 286 -19.24 -2.81 7.83
N ALA A 287 -18.31 -3.78 7.83
CA ALA A 287 -17.62 -4.31 9.02
C ALA A 287 -18.49 -4.42 10.30
N GLY A 288 -19.68 -5.01 10.19
CA GLY A 288 -20.58 -5.25 11.34
C GLY A 288 -21.38 -4.04 11.83
N THR A 289 -21.33 -2.89 11.15
CA THR A 289 -22.17 -1.71 11.44
C THR A 289 -22.84 -1.18 10.18
N ILE A 290 -24.04 -0.61 10.32
CA ILE A 290 -24.73 0.06 9.22
C ILE A 290 -24.14 1.46 9.12
N SER A 291 -23.24 1.67 8.15
CA SER A 291 -22.35 2.82 8.15
C SER A 291 -22.78 3.95 7.22
N ASN A 292 -23.89 3.81 6.47
CA ASN A 292 -24.57 4.90 5.77
C ASN A 292 -25.91 4.41 5.22
N ALA A 293 -27.01 5.05 5.64
CA ALA A 293 -28.34 4.89 5.06
C ALA A 293 -28.71 6.15 4.31
N SER A 294 -29.27 6.02 3.11
CA SER A 294 -29.65 7.17 2.28
C SER A 294 -30.86 6.86 1.40
N PHE A 295 -31.62 7.91 1.09
CA PHE A 295 -32.66 7.87 0.07
C PHE A 295 -32.13 8.36 -1.27
N GLY A 296 -32.53 7.67 -2.33
CA GLY A 296 -32.24 8.04 -3.71
C GLY A 296 -33.46 7.82 -4.60
N ILE A 297 -33.29 8.03 -5.91
CA ILE A 297 -34.31 7.62 -6.89
C ILE A 297 -34.41 6.09 -6.83
N GLY A 298 -35.63 5.58 -6.79
CA GLY A 298 -35.91 4.15 -6.78
C GLY A 298 -35.64 3.49 -8.12
N GLY A 299 -35.06 2.29 -8.10
CA GLY A 299 -34.69 1.54 -9.30
C GLY A 299 -34.07 0.19 -8.96
N SER A 300 -33.36 -0.38 -9.92
CA SER A 300 -32.69 -1.67 -9.80
C SER A 300 -31.36 -1.63 -10.49
N ASP A 301 -30.34 -2.24 -9.89
CA ASP A 301 -29.06 -2.48 -10.55
C ASP A 301 -29.23 -3.57 -11.62
N TRP A 302 -29.00 -3.20 -12.86
CA TRP A 302 -28.93 -4.12 -13.98
C TRP A 302 -27.50 -4.61 -14.13
N LYS A 303 -27.36 -5.90 -14.43
CA LYS A 303 -26.07 -6.55 -14.65
C LYS A 303 -26.12 -7.32 -15.96
N SER A 304 -25.02 -7.33 -16.71
CA SER A 304 -24.88 -8.18 -17.90
C SER A 304 -24.65 -9.66 -17.55
N SER A 305 -24.08 -9.93 -16.37
CA SER A 305 -23.74 -11.27 -15.88
C SER A 305 -23.87 -11.35 -14.35
N ASP A 306 -24.13 -12.55 -13.83
CA ASP A 306 -24.14 -12.85 -12.40
C ASP A 306 -22.74 -13.10 -11.83
N GLN A 307 -21.76 -13.35 -12.70
CA GLN A 307 -20.38 -13.61 -12.30
C GLN A 307 -19.58 -12.31 -12.31
N GLN A 308 -18.98 -12.01 -11.17
CA GLN A 308 -18.02 -10.92 -11.08
C GLN A 308 -16.74 -11.29 -11.83
N ILE A 309 -16.16 -10.33 -12.55
CA ILE A 309 -14.94 -10.52 -13.33
C ILE A 309 -13.76 -9.89 -12.59
N ASP A 310 -12.76 -10.70 -12.26
CA ASP A 310 -11.44 -10.18 -11.92
C ASP A 310 -10.60 -10.10 -13.20
N LEU A 311 -10.12 -8.91 -13.57
CA LEU A 311 -9.51 -8.65 -14.89
C LEU A 311 -8.27 -9.54 -15.17
N GLU A 312 -7.24 -9.46 -14.33
CA GLU A 312 -5.99 -10.21 -14.56
C GLU A 312 -6.19 -11.73 -14.45
N PRO A 313 -6.93 -12.28 -13.46
CA PRO A 313 -7.25 -13.70 -13.43
C PRO A 313 -8.01 -14.18 -14.66
N THR A 314 -8.95 -13.36 -15.18
CA THR A 314 -9.72 -13.68 -16.38
C THR A 314 -8.83 -13.71 -17.62
N LEU A 315 -7.87 -12.79 -17.74
CA LEU A 315 -6.85 -12.82 -18.80
C LEU A 315 -6.01 -14.10 -18.72
N LEU A 316 -5.52 -14.44 -17.53
CA LEU A 316 -4.67 -15.63 -17.33
C LEU A 316 -5.41 -16.94 -17.61
N GLU A 317 -6.72 -17.01 -17.39
CA GLU A 317 -7.54 -18.17 -17.79
C GLU A 317 -7.76 -18.25 -19.31
N ALA A 318 -7.70 -17.12 -20.02
CA ALA A 318 -7.96 -17.05 -21.46
C ALA A 318 -6.74 -17.45 -22.31
N ILE A 319 -5.53 -17.38 -21.76
CA ILE A 319 -4.27 -17.64 -22.49
C ILE A 319 -3.61 -18.94 -22.06
N GLU A 320 -2.78 -19.51 -22.94
CA GLU A 320 -2.00 -20.71 -22.63
C GLU A 320 -0.76 -20.35 -21.79
N VAL A 321 -0.89 -20.34 -20.46
CA VAL A 321 0.26 -20.14 -19.56
C VAL A 321 1.03 -21.46 -19.39
N PRO A 322 2.34 -21.52 -19.69
CA PRO A 322 3.13 -22.72 -19.45
C PRO A 322 3.04 -23.09 -17.96
N LEU A 323 2.66 -24.34 -17.70
CA LEU A 323 2.61 -24.86 -16.35
C LEU A 323 4.03 -24.88 -15.78
N LEU A 324 4.20 -24.19 -14.64
CA LEU A 324 5.48 -24.09 -13.94
C LEU A 324 6.10 -25.49 -13.78
N ALA A 325 7.36 -25.62 -14.20
CA ALA A 325 8.16 -26.81 -13.94
C ALA A 325 8.26 -27.07 -12.42
N GLU A 326 8.70 -28.25 -12.01
CA GLU A 326 8.87 -28.59 -10.59
C GLU A 326 9.77 -27.55 -9.88
N LEU A 327 9.17 -26.73 -9.00
CA LEU A 327 9.82 -25.61 -8.31
C LEU A 327 10.51 -26.03 -7.00
N ASP A 328 10.53 -27.33 -6.69
CA ASP A 328 10.79 -27.83 -5.34
C ASP A 328 12.26 -27.67 -4.86
N ASP A 329 13.23 -27.39 -5.75
CA ASP A 329 14.66 -27.15 -5.40
C ASP A 329 15.17 -25.74 -5.78
N THR A 330 14.33 -24.85 -6.33
CA THR A 330 14.82 -23.62 -6.95
C THR A 330 15.44 -22.64 -5.94
N ARG A 331 14.89 -22.59 -4.73
CA ARG A 331 15.42 -21.71 -3.66
C ARG A 331 16.80 -22.14 -3.17
N GLU A 332 17.01 -23.45 -3.00
CA GLU A 332 18.30 -23.98 -2.56
C GLU A 332 19.33 -23.92 -3.69
N ARG A 333 18.90 -24.11 -4.95
CA ARG A 333 19.72 -23.83 -6.12
C ARG A 333 20.16 -22.36 -6.16
N LEU A 334 19.24 -21.41 -5.96
CA LEU A 334 19.58 -19.98 -5.88
C LEU A 334 20.59 -19.71 -4.77
N ARG A 335 20.37 -20.23 -3.58
CA ARG A 335 21.30 -20.09 -2.45
C ARG A 335 22.72 -20.57 -2.81
N ARG A 336 22.83 -21.74 -3.46
CA ARG A 336 24.12 -22.28 -3.95
C ARG A 336 24.76 -21.40 -5.03
N GLU A 337 24.01 -20.84 -5.96
CA GLU A 337 24.56 -19.93 -6.96
C GLU A 337 25.01 -18.59 -6.37
N VAL A 338 24.29 -18.05 -5.39
CA VAL A 338 24.75 -16.87 -4.63
C VAL A 338 26.06 -17.16 -3.94
N GLN A 339 26.17 -18.32 -3.29
CA GLN A 339 27.41 -18.74 -2.66
C GLN A 339 28.57 -18.76 -3.66
N ARG A 340 28.38 -19.38 -4.83
CA ARG A 340 29.39 -19.41 -5.90
C ARG A 340 29.73 -18.02 -6.45
N ALA A 341 28.75 -17.14 -6.64
CA ALA A 341 28.97 -15.79 -7.13
C ALA A 341 29.79 -14.95 -6.14
N ILE A 342 29.58 -15.15 -4.83
CA ILE A 342 30.37 -14.46 -3.80
C ILE A 342 31.77 -15.06 -3.64
N ASP A 343 31.93 -16.38 -3.84
CA ASP A 343 33.25 -17.05 -3.81
C ASP A 343 34.13 -16.69 -5.01
N ASP A 344 33.52 -16.39 -6.15
CA ASP A 344 34.20 -16.08 -7.41
C ASP A 344 34.60 -14.59 -7.46
N PRO A 345 35.91 -14.24 -7.45
CA PRO A 345 36.36 -12.85 -7.48
C PRO A 345 36.00 -12.12 -8.79
N ASP A 346 35.79 -12.87 -9.87
CA ASP A 346 35.53 -12.35 -11.22
C ASP A 346 34.05 -12.49 -11.62
N ALA A 347 33.16 -12.76 -10.65
CA ALA A 347 31.73 -12.88 -10.89
C ALA A 347 31.16 -11.64 -11.59
N SER A 348 30.43 -11.86 -12.69
CA SER A 348 29.78 -10.78 -13.45
C SER A 348 28.74 -10.04 -12.59
N PRO A 349 28.44 -8.76 -12.88
CA PRO A 349 27.43 -8.00 -12.15
C PRO A 349 26.06 -8.70 -12.13
N ALA A 350 25.69 -9.38 -13.22
CA ALA A 350 24.43 -10.14 -13.30
C ALA A 350 24.41 -11.33 -12.33
N ARG A 351 25.53 -12.04 -12.15
CA ARG A 351 25.63 -13.11 -11.14
C ARG A 351 25.62 -12.56 -9.71
N LEU A 352 26.23 -11.40 -9.47
CA LEU A 352 26.20 -10.74 -8.16
C LEU A 352 24.79 -10.23 -7.78
N GLU A 353 23.96 -9.90 -8.77
CA GLU A 353 22.57 -9.50 -8.56
C GLU A 353 21.73 -10.61 -7.89
N LEU A 354 22.09 -11.89 -8.11
CA LEU A 354 21.46 -13.03 -7.41
C LEU A 354 21.48 -12.86 -5.89
N ALA A 355 22.53 -12.25 -5.34
CA ALA A 355 22.65 -12.02 -3.91
C ALA A 355 21.54 -11.11 -3.39
N ARG A 356 21.23 -10.03 -4.11
CA ARG A 356 20.12 -9.12 -3.78
C ARG A 356 18.78 -9.82 -3.92
N ARG A 357 18.60 -10.62 -4.98
CA ARG A 357 17.35 -11.36 -5.22
C ARG A 357 17.10 -12.40 -4.14
N TRP A 358 18.13 -13.12 -3.73
CA TRP A 358 18.06 -14.06 -2.62
C TRP A 358 17.71 -13.37 -1.29
N LEU A 359 18.29 -12.21 -0.98
CA LEU A 359 17.91 -11.42 0.20
C LEU A 359 16.43 -10.98 0.15
N SER A 360 15.92 -10.61 -1.02
CA SER A 360 14.52 -10.21 -1.22
C SER A 360 13.52 -11.35 -1.00
N LEU A 361 13.96 -12.62 -1.05
CA LEU A 361 13.08 -13.76 -0.75
C LEU A 361 12.74 -13.86 0.74
N PHE A 362 13.45 -13.16 1.64
CA PHE A 362 13.15 -13.22 3.07
C PHE A 362 12.00 -12.29 3.46
N PHE A 363 11.24 -12.72 4.46
CA PHE A 363 10.25 -11.91 5.16
C PHE A 363 10.26 -12.23 6.64
N PHE A 364 11.33 -11.79 7.27
CA PHE A 364 11.65 -11.94 8.68
C PHE A 364 11.79 -13.40 9.12
N ASP A 365 12.10 -14.28 8.17
CA ASP A 365 12.17 -15.73 8.31
C ASP A 365 13.58 -16.28 8.04
N ALA A 366 14.61 -15.44 8.02
CA ALA A 366 16.00 -15.89 7.93
C ALA A 366 16.39 -16.74 9.14
N GLY A 367 16.93 -17.92 8.88
CA GLY A 367 17.35 -18.88 9.89
C GLY A 367 18.86 -18.89 10.14
N PRO A 368 19.33 -19.62 11.17
CA PRO A 368 20.75 -19.74 11.50
C PRO A 368 21.64 -20.16 10.32
N ASP A 369 21.11 -21.05 9.45
CA ASP A 369 21.82 -21.54 8.28
C ASP A 369 22.03 -20.44 7.23
N ASP A 370 21.24 -19.36 7.22
CA ASP A 370 21.35 -18.22 6.30
C ASP A 370 22.36 -17.17 6.78
N HIS A 371 22.61 -17.08 8.10
CA HIS A 371 23.35 -15.96 8.69
C HIS A 371 24.75 -15.78 8.09
N GLN A 372 25.49 -16.88 7.90
CA GLN A 372 26.84 -16.81 7.36
C GLN A 372 26.85 -16.28 5.92
N LEU A 373 25.96 -16.77 5.06
CA LEU A 373 25.87 -16.30 3.68
C LEU A 373 25.39 -14.84 3.61
N ILE A 374 24.41 -14.46 4.44
CA ILE A 374 23.95 -13.06 4.56
C ILE A 374 25.12 -12.15 4.96
N ALA A 375 25.92 -12.53 5.96
CA ALA A 375 27.09 -11.76 6.40
C ALA A 375 28.08 -11.54 5.25
N ARG A 376 28.31 -12.59 4.46
CA ARG A 376 29.21 -12.55 3.31
C ARG A 376 28.69 -11.65 2.21
N VAL A 377 27.40 -11.77 1.86
CA VAL A 377 26.75 -10.91 0.86
C VAL A 377 26.82 -9.44 1.26
N VAL A 378 26.45 -9.11 2.51
CA VAL A 378 26.47 -7.72 2.99
C VAL A 378 27.90 -7.18 3.08
N GLY A 379 28.86 -8.04 3.44
CA GLY A 379 30.28 -7.69 3.53
C GLY A 379 31.02 -7.65 2.20
N ASP A 380 30.38 -8.01 1.08
CA ASP A 380 30.98 -7.94 -0.25
C ASP A 380 30.69 -6.56 -0.89
N GLN A 381 31.73 -5.80 -1.19
CA GLN A 381 31.58 -4.47 -1.78
C GLN A 381 31.05 -4.52 -3.21
N ARG A 382 31.20 -5.64 -3.93
CA ARG A 382 30.74 -5.77 -5.31
C ARG A 382 29.22 -5.84 -5.41
N VAL A 383 28.54 -6.33 -4.37
CA VAL A 383 27.07 -6.36 -4.28
C VAL A 383 26.56 -4.96 -3.94
N LYS A 384 25.81 -4.31 -4.84
CA LYS A 384 25.30 -2.94 -4.63
C LYS A 384 23.85 -2.94 -4.09
N ASP A 385 23.38 -1.78 -3.65
CA ASP A 385 21.96 -1.49 -3.39
C ASP A 385 21.19 -2.55 -2.57
N ILE A 386 21.70 -2.85 -1.37
CA ILE A 386 21.14 -3.88 -0.49
C ILE A 386 20.09 -3.35 0.51
N ALA A 387 19.89 -2.02 0.60
CA ALA A 387 18.98 -1.43 1.59
C ALA A 387 17.56 -2.00 1.53
N GLY A 388 16.98 -2.08 0.32
CA GLY A 388 15.65 -2.68 0.14
C GLY A 388 15.62 -4.16 0.54
N PRO A 389 16.45 -5.01 -0.10
CA PRO A 389 16.46 -6.44 0.19
C PRO A 389 16.73 -6.79 1.66
N ILE A 390 17.66 -6.11 2.34
CA ILE A 390 18.04 -6.45 3.73
C ILE A 390 16.99 -6.05 4.77
N GLU A 391 16.03 -5.17 4.42
CA GLU A 391 15.01 -4.65 5.36
C GLU A 391 14.13 -5.75 5.92
N ASN A 392 13.79 -6.71 5.06
CA ASN A 392 12.85 -7.78 5.37
C ASN A 392 13.55 -9.08 5.78
N VAL A 393 14.86 -9.09 6.01
CA VAL A 393 15.57 -10.34 6.35
C VAL A 393 15.37 -10.72 7.81
N PHE A 394 15.49 -9.77 8.73
CA PHE A 394 15.34 -10.00 10.17
C PHE A 394 14.27 -9.12 10.79
N SER A 395 13.47 -9.70 11.68
CA SER A 395 12.56 -8.91 12.53
C SER A 395 13.34 -7.86 13.34
N LYS A 396 12.68 -6.75 13.67
CA LYS A 396 13.27 -5.67 14.48
C LYS A 396 13.84 -6.23 15.80
N GLY A 397 15.12 -5.98 16.05
CA GLY A 397 15.82 -6.44 17.26
C GLY A 397 16.15 -7.94 17.27
N LYS A 398 15.99 -8.64 16.14
CA LYS A 398 16.33 -10.05 15.95
C LYS A 398 17.52 -10.25 14.99
N THR A 399 18.28 -9.20 14.72
CA THR A 399 19.49 -9.28 13.91
C THR A 399 20.55 -10.10 14.66
N PRO A 400 21.11 -11.17 14.06
CA PRO A 400 22.11 -12.02 14.69
C PRO A 400 23.42 -11.26 14.95
N ILE A 401 24.12 -11.61 16.03
CA ILE A 401 25.39 -10.97 16.41
C ILE A 401 26.48 -11.24 15.37
N GLU A 402 26.38 -12.36 14.66
CA GLU A 402 27.30 -12.77 13.60
C GLU A 402 27.36 -11.75 12.45
N LEU A 403 26.30 -10.95 12.26
CA LEU A 403 26.26 -9.92 11.21
C LEU A 403 26.95 -8.61 11.61
N ARG A 404 27.31 -8.45 12.88
CA ARG A 404 27.86 -7.21 13.45
C ARG A 404 29.00 -6.65 12.60
N THR A 405 29.99 -7.48 12.30
CA THR A 405 31.18 -7.07 11.55
C THR A 405 30.88 -6.79 10.08
N ALA A 406 30.02 -7.60 9.45
CA ALA A 406 29.62 -7.39 8.05
C ALA A 406 28.88 -6.06 7.86
N TYR A 407 27.95 -5.77 8.77
CA TYR A 407 27.17 -4.52 8.75
C TYR A 407 28.07 -3.31 8.97
N ALA A 408 28.99 -3.38 9.94
CA ALA A 408 29.95 -2.30 10.18
C ALA A 408 30.86 -2.06 8.97
N ARG A 409 31.35 -3.13 8.31
CA ARG A 409 32.14 -3.01 7.07
C ARG A 409 31.35 -2.34 5.96
N ARG A 410 30.10 -2.77 5.74
CA ARG A 410 29.24 -2.19 4.71
C ARG A 410 28.96 -0.72 4.94
N ILE A 411 28.75 -0.30 6.19
CA ILE A 411 28.58 1.12 6.53
C ILE A 411 29.83 1.93 6.11
N ALA A 412 31.02 1.35 6.28
CA ALA A 412 32.29 1.99 5.98
C ALA A 412 32.68 2.00 4.49
N PHE A 413 31.92 1.34 3.60
CA PHE A 413 32.18 1.40 2.16
C PHE A 413 31.88 2.79 1.61
N ASP A 414 32.74 3.28 0.72
CA ASP A 414 32.62 4.63 0.14
C ASP A 414 31.37 4.78 -0.74
N ASP A 415 30.95 3.70 -1.38
CA ASP A 415 29.80 3.62 -2.28
C ASP A 415 28.48 3.23 -1.58
N ALA A 416 28.49 3.02 -0.26
CA ALA A 416 27.27 2.75 0.49
C ALA A 416 26.36 3.99 0.56
N THR A 417 25.09 3.82 0.24
CA THR A 417 24.09 4.89 0.28
C THR A 417 23.74 5.31 1.71
N GLU A 418 23.25 6.53 1.90
CA GLU A 418 22.77 7.01 3.21
C GLU A 418 21.67 6.10 3.79
N LYS A 419 20.78 5.60 2.94
CA LYS A 419 19.70 4.67 3.33
C LYS A 419 20.28 3.35 3.86
N GLU A 420 21.24 2.75 3.15
CA GLU A 420 21.93 1.54 3.60
C GLU A 420 22.61 1.77 4.96
N ARG A 421 23.41 2.84 5.08
CA ARG A 421 24.13 3.17 6.31
C ARG A 421 23.19 3.34 7.50
N SER A 422 22.11 4.10 7.33
CA SER A 422 21.12 4.35 8.38
C SER A 422 20.43 3.07 8.85
N GLN A 423 20.03 2.22 7.90
CA GLN A 423 19.32 0.98 8.18
C GLN A 423 20.20 -0.05 8.89
N LEU A 424 21.43 -0.25 8.42
CA LEU A 424 22.39 -1.15 9.06
C LEU A 424 22.79 -0.64 10.45
N ALA A 425 23.01 0.68 10.61
CA ALA A 425 23.30 1.29 11.90
C ALA A 425 22.17 1.11 12.92
N LYS A 426 20.91 1.19 12.47
CA LYS A 426 19.74 0.90 13.30
C LYS A 426 19.65 -0.58 13.70
N ALA A 427 20.05 -1.50 12.84
CA ALA A 427 20.12 -2.92 13.20
C ALA A 427 21.22 -3.16 14.26
N LEU A 428 22.42 -2.58 14.08
CA LEU A 428 23.49 -2.63 15.07
C LEU A 428 23.08 -2.01 16.41
N SER A 429 22.33 -0.90 16.39
CA SER A 429 21.88 -0.22 17.61
C SER A 429 20.89 -1.03 18.45
N LEU A 430 20.25 -2.03 17.86
CA LEU A 430 19.26 -2.90 18.51
C LEU A 430 19.87 -4.22 19.02
N MET A 431 21.16 -4.45 18.81
CA MET A 431 21.86 -5.60 19.38
C MET A 431 21.92 -5.52 20.91
N PRO A 432 22.12 -6.65 21.61
CA PRO A 432 22.22 -6.68 23.07
C PRO A 432 23.29 -5.71 23.62
N PRO A 433 23.05 -5.03 24.76
CA PRO A 433 24.07 -4.23 25.43
C PRO A 433 25.36 -5.02 25.69
N GLY A 434 26.51 -4.34 25.58
CA GLY A 434 27.83 -4.95 25.74
C GLY A 434 28.36 -5.68 24.50
N THR A 435 27.56 -5.81 23.43
CA THR A 435 27.99 -6.41 22.15
C THR A 435 29.23 -5.71 21.57
N PHE A 436 29.37 -4.40 21.80
CA PHE A 436 30.47 -3.60 21.25
C PHE A 436 31.51 -3.18 22.30
N ALA A 437 31.58 -3.83 23.46
CA ALA A 437 32.55 -3.51 24.51
C ALA A 437 34.02 -3.68 24.06
N LYS A 438 34.27 -4.57 23.09
CA LYS A 438 35.55 -4.74 22.39
C LYS A 438 35.34 -4.47 20.90
N PRO A 439 35.30 -3.21 20.47
CA PRO A 439 34.99 -2.86 19.08
C PRO A 439 36.19 -3.13 18.17
N ASP A 440 35.93 -3.76 17.02
CA ASP A 440 36.93 -3.82 15.95
C ASP A 440 37.19 -2.42 15.34
N PRO A 441 38.32 -2.18 14.65
CA PRO A 441 38.67 -0.87 14.08
C PRO A 441 37.59 -0.26 13.20
N VAL A 442 36.82 -1.09 12.48
CA VAL A 442 35.72 -0.64 11.62
C VAL A 442 34.58 -0.02 12.44
N HIS A 443 34.23 -0.59 13.60
CA HIS A 443 33.20 -0.02 14.48
C HIS A 443 33.64 1.32 15.05
N LEU A 444 34.90 1.40 15.49
CA LEU A 444 35.50 2.65 15.97
C LEU A 444 35.48 3.72 14.89
N ALA A 445 35.83 3.38 13.64
CA ALA A 445 35.83 4.31 12.52
C ALA A 445 34.45 4.93 12.28
N ILE A 446 33.35 4.16 12.45
CA ILE A 446 31.99 4.71 12.32
C ILE A 446 31.76 5.80 13.37
N TRP A 447 32.17 5.58 14.61
CA TRP A 447 31.96 6.54 15.70
C TRP A 447 32.87 7.77 15.64
N THR A 448 34.07 7.65 15.06
CA THR A 448 35.05 8.74 15.06
C THR A 448 35.05 9.57 13.78
N ARG A 449 34.41 9.11 12.69
CA ARG A 449 34.37 9.81 11.40
C ARG A 449 33.02 10.50 11.18
N PRO A 450 32.96 11.85 11.14
CA PRO A 450 31.72 12.59 10.95
C PRO A 450 30.90 12.17 9.75
N GLU A 451 31.54 11.93 8.62
CA GLU A 451 30.89 11.49 7.39
C GLU A 451 30.17 10.14 7.52
N LEU A 452 30.60 9.28 8.46
CA LEU A 452 29.96 7.99 8.72
C LEU A 452 28.86 8.09 9.77
N TYR A 453 29.13 8.63 10.96
CA TYR A 453 28.10 8.68 12.01
C TYR A 453 26.95 9.64 11.69
N GLU A 454 27.13 10.61 10.78
CA GLU A 454 26.01 11.43 10.29
C GLU A 454 24.91 10.55 9.69
N GLN A 455 25.31 9.56 8.89
CA GLN A 455 24.41 8.67 8.17
C GLN A 455 24.10 7.40 8.99
N ALA A 456 24.97 7.06 9.94
CA ALA A 456 24.85 5.92 10.86
C ALA A 456 24.46 6.33 12.30
N GLY A 457 23.77 7.47 12.48
CA GLY A 457 23.58 8.11 13.79
C GLY A 457 22.98 7.23 14.89
N HIS A 458 22.10 6.28 14.54
CA HIS A 458 21.54 5.33 15.52
C HIS A 458 22.62 4.48 16.22
N PHE A 459 23.73 4.19 15.55
CA PHE A 459 24.82 3.38 16.10
C PHE A 459 25.60 4.11 17.21
N LEU A 460 25.48 5.44 17.32
CA LEU A 460 26.07 6.20 18.43
C LEU A 460 25.51 5.75 19.79
N SER A 461 24.30 5.20 19.84
CA SER A 461 23.72 4.63 21.07
C SER A 461 24.58 3.52 21.69
N ARG A 462 25.39 2.82 20.88
CA ARG A 462 26.28 1.74 21.31
C ARG A 462 27.63 2.22 21.84
N LEU A 463 27.91 3.53 21.82
CA LEU A 463 29.07 4.09 22.54
C LEU A 463 29.02 3.78 24.03
N ALA A 464 27.83 3.58 24.60
CA ALA A 464 27.65 3.19 25.99
C ALA A 464 28.09 1.75 26.30
N ASP A 465 28.37 0.92 25.29
CA ASP A 465 28.99 -0.39 25.50
C ASP A 465 30.49 -0.25 25.86
N LEU A 466 31.10 0.91 25.57
CA LEU A 466 32.45 1.24 25.99
C LEU A 466 32.45 1.77 27.44
N ASP A 467 33.62 1.75 28.05
CA ASP A 467 33.92 2.48 29.27
C ASP A 467 33.77 4.00 29.07
N ALA A 468 33.31 4.69 30.12
CA ALA A 468 32.98 6.12 30.06
C ALA A 468 34.17 6.99 29.64
N GLU A 469 35.40 6.61 30.01
CA GLU A 469 36.61 7.33 29.61
C GLU A 469 36.79 7.38 28.08
N ARG A 470 36.43 6.29 27.39
CA ARG A 470 36.50 6.20 25.92
C ARG A 470 35.25 6.74 25.23
N ALA A 471 34.07 6.53 25.81
CA ALA A 471 32.80 6.95 25.21
C ALA A 471 32.60 8.47 25.23
N MET A 472 32.93 9.12 26.35
CA MET A 472 32.58 10.52 26.60
C MET A 472 33.23 11.52 25.63
N PRO A 473 34.52 11.42 25.26
CA PRO A 473 35.11 12.30 24.26
C PRO A 473 34.38 12.24 22.91
N ILE A 474 34.06 11.02 22.44
CA ILE A 474 33.38 10.81 21.16
C ILE A 474 31.94 11.36 21.20
N LEU A 475 31.22 11.16 22.32
CA LEU A 475 29.87 11.70 22.49
C LEU A 475 29.85 13.24 22.49
N ARG A 476 30.86 13.87 23.09
CA ARG A 476 30.99 15.33 23.08
C ARG A 476 31.24 15.85 21.68
N ASP A 477 32.17 15.23 20.95
CA ASP A 477 32.47 15.60 19.56
C ASP A 477 31.24 15.42 18.66
N ALA A 478 30.50 14.32 18.81
CA ALA A 478 29.25 14.09 18.08
C ALA A 478 28.16 15.11 18.45
N LEU A 479 28.06 15.52 19.72
CA LEU A 479 27.12 16.54 20.19
C LEU A 479 27.46 17.93 19.65
N ASP A 480 28.75 18.27 19.60
CA ASP A 480 29.27 19.47 18.93
C ASP A 480 28.90 19.45 17.45
N HIS A 481 29.13 18.32 16.79
CA HIS A 481 28.86 18.15 15.38
C HIS A 481 27.39 18.28 15.01
N VAL A 482 26.47 17.76 15.83
CA VAL A 482 25.01 17.95 15.62
C VAL A 482 24.64 19.42 15.53
N SER A 483 25.35 20.29 16.25
CA SER A 483 25.09 21.73 16.27
C SER A 483 25.51 22.44 14.99
N THR A 484 26.33 21.81 14.13
CA THR A 484 26.80 22.39 12.86
C THR A 484 25.85 22.14 11.68
N LYS A 485 24.88 21.23 11.82
CA LYS A 485 23.91 20.90 10.76
C LYS A 485 22.75 21.87 10.78
N ASP A 486 22.15 22.24 9.65
CA ASP A 486 21.03 23.19 9.64
C ASP A 486 19.65 22.54 9.77
N ASN A 487 19.49 21.30 9.30
CA ASN A 487 18.19 20.64 9.18
C ASN A 487 17.95 19.59 10.27
N TRP A 488 16.80 19.66 10.96
CA TRP A 488 16.41 18.64 11.94
C TRP A 488 16.38 17.22 11.37
N ARG A 489 15.98 17.04 10.11
CA ARG A 489 15.97 15.71 9.47
C ARG A 489 17.35 15.06 9.47
N GLN A 490 18.40 15.84 9.26
CA GLN A 490 19.79 15.37 9.29
C GLN A 490 20.27 15.11 10.74
N ARG A 491 19.82 15.92 11.70
CA ARG A 491 20.22 15.80 13.11
C ARG A 491 19.57 14.62 13.83
N ARG A 492 18.33 14.28 13.45
CA ARG A 492 17.43 13.44 14.25
C ARG A 492 18.05 12.11 14.66
N ALA A 493 18.60 11.34 13.72
CA ALA A 493 19.14 10.01 14.01
C ALA A 493 20.36 10.08 14.95
N MET A 494 21.24 11.07 14.74
CA MET A 494 22.39 11.31 15.64
C MET A 494 21.93 11.71 17.03
N VAL A 495 20.99 12.65 17.14
CA VAL A 495 20.44 13.10 18.44
C VAL A 495 19.81 11.95 19.21
N GLU A 496 19.02 11.10 18.54
CA GLU A 496 18.44 9.91 19.15
C GLU A 496 19.54 8.95 19.64
N GLY A 497 20.56 8.68 18.82
CA GLY A 497 21.70 7.83 19.20
C GLY A 497 22.52 8.36 20.38
N ILE A 498 22.90 9.64 20.33
CA ILE A 498 23.66 10.33 21.39
C ILE A 498 22.88 10.32 22.71
N ARG A 499 21.60 10.67 22.66
CA ARG A 499 20.71 10.65 23.83
C ARG A 499 20.65 9.26 24.46
N ASP A 500 20.46 8.24 23.64
CA ASP A 500 20.32 6.86 24.12
C ASP A 500 21.65 6.33 24.71
N ALA A 501 22.81 6.78 24.19
CA ALA A 501 24.12 6.52 24.79
C ALA A 501 24.27 7.17 26.17
N TYR A 502 23.98 8.48 26.29
CA TYR A 502 24.01 9.19 27.58
C TYR A 502 23.08 8.54 28.62
N ALA A 503 21.89 8.13 28.20
CA ALA A 503 20.93 7.46 29.06
C ALA A 503 21.47 6.10 29.57
N SER A 504 22.23 5.39 28.74
CA SER A 504 22.77 4.06 29.04
C SER A 504 24.04 4.13 29.91
N LEU A 505 24.91 5.12 29.69
CA LEU A 505 26.05 5.42 30.58
C LEU A 505 25.59 5.85 31.98
N GLY A 506 24.40 6.46 32.08
CA GLY A 506 23.79 6.82 33.35
C GLY A 506 24.67 7.80 34.15
N PRO A 507 24.87 7.60 35.47
CA PRO A 507 25.63 8.52 36.32
C PRO A 507 27.05 8.84 35.85
N ALA A 508 27.71 7.93 35.11
CA ALA A 508 29.05 8.16 34.58
C ALA A 508 29.10 9.35 33.59
N ALA A 509 27.96 9.70 32.99
CA ALA A 509 27.84 10.79 32.02
C ALA A 509 27.43 12.14 32.66
N LYS A 510 27.22 12.19 33.98
CA LYS A 510 26.70 13.37 34.71
C LYS A 510 27.48 14.66 34.45
N GLN A 511 28.77 14.57 34.16
CA GLN A 511 29.63 15.71 33.83
C GLN A 511 29.13 16.55 32.64
N ASP A 512 28.36 15.97 31.70
CA ASP A 512 27.83 16.69 30.55
C ASP A 512 26.40 17.23 30.78
N ALA A 513 25.80 16.98 31.95
CA ALA A 513 24.40 17.33 32.24
C ALA A 513 24.11 18.83 32.11
N THR A 514 25.02 19.69 32.58
CA THR A 514 24.88 21.15 32.49
C THR A 514 24.85 21.58 31.02
N ARG A 515 25.77 21.05 30.22
CA ARG A 515 25.88 21.34 28.78
C ARG A 515 24.61 20.93 28.04
N ILE A 516 24.13 19.71 28.26
CA ILE A 516 22.90 19.20 27.64
C ILE A 516 21.69 20.06 28.06
N SER A 517 21.60 20.43 29.34
CA SER A 517 20.52 21.29 29.84
C SER A 517 20.48 22.65 29.13
N THR A 518 21.65 23.26 28.89
CA THR A 518 21.76 24.51 28.12
C THR A 518 21.28 24.32 26.68
N LEU A 519 21.70 23.25 26.00
CA LEU A 519 21.29 22.97 24.61
C LEU A 519 19.78 22.68 24.49
N VAL A 520 19.16 22.04 25.48
CA VAL A 520 17.70 21.81 25.52
C VAL A 520 16.93 23.14 25.63
N LEU A 521 17.46 24.11 26.38
CA LEU A 521 16.80 25.40 26.62
C LEU A 521 17.04 26.44 25.50
N GLN A 522 18.04 26.22 24.64
CA GLN A 522 18.37 27.10 23.52
C GLN A 522 17.22 27.22 22.51
N ARG A 523 17.07 28.42 21.91
CA ARG A 523 16.06 28.70 20.87
C ARG A 523 16.72 29.34 19.63
N PRO A 524 16.75 28.66 18.46
CA PRO A 524 16.38 27.26 18.23
C PRO A 524 17.36 26.29 18.92
N SER A 525 16.86 25.12 19.35
CA SER A 525 17.70 24.10 19.98
C SER A 525 18.36 23.21 18.90
N PRO A 526 19.67 22.91 19.01
CA PRO A 526 20.32 21.99 18.09
C PRO A 526 19.89 20.53 18.30
N ILE A 527 19.44 20.19 19.51
CA ILE A 527 19.17 18.79 19.93
C ILE A 527 17.68 18.50 20.19
N THR A 528 16.78 19.45 19.91
CA THR A 528 15.33 19.24 20.01
C THR A 528 14.56 19.92 18.89
N SER A 529 13.52 19.28 18.37
CA SER A 529 12.56 19.88 17.43
C SER A 529 11.19 20.19 18.04
N GLY A 530 10.82 19.46 19.08
CA GLY A 530 9.49 19.58 19.68
C GLY A 530 9.42 19.04 21.11
N PHE A 531 8.21 19.06 21.65
CA PHE A 531 7.95 18.68 23.05
C PHE A 531 8.41 17.26 23.38
N ASN A 532 8.22 16.30 22.47
CA ASN A 532 8.61 14.91 22.69
C ASN A 532 10.13 14.74 22.86
N ASP A 533 10.93 15.48 22.10
CA ASP A 533 12.40 15.45 22.21
C ASP A 533 12.86 16.04 23.54
N VAL A 534 12.26 17.16 23.95
CA VAL A 534 12.53 17.79 25.26
C VAL A 534 12.23 16.81 26.40
N GLN A 535 11.12 16.08 26.32
CA GLN A 535 10.77 15.07 27.33
C GLN A 535 11.76 13.89 27.34
N ALA A 536 12.20 13.44 26.16
CA ALA A 536 13.19 12.38 26.06
C ALA A 536 14.54 12.79 26.66
N TRP A 537 14.99 14.03 26.43
CA TRP A 537 16.20 14.57 27.05
C TRP A 537 16.09 14.76 28.55
N ARG A 538 14.93 15.20 29.07
CA ARG A 538 14.71 15.28 30.53
C ARG A 538 14.80 13.92 31.21
N LEU A 539 14.19 12.89 30.60
CA LEU A 539 14.34 11.51 31.09
C LEU A 539 15.81 11.06 31.06
N THR A 540 16.54 11.42 30.01
CA THR A 540 17.97 11.12 29.87
C THR A 540 18.81 11.78 30.97
N LEU A 541 18.60 13.08 31.22
CA LEU A 541 19.25 13.81 32.32
C LEU A 541 18.96 13.18 33.68
N ALA A 542 17.72 12.76 33.91
CA ALA A 542 17.37 12.07 35.15
C ALA A 542 18.08 10.71 35.27
N ARG A 543 18.22 9.94 34.17
CA ARG A 543 19.03 8.70 34.13
C ARG A 543 20.52 8.96 34.36
N MET A 544 21.02 10.13 33.97
CA MET A 544 22.39 10.59 34.26
C MET A 544 22.59 11.00 35.74
N GLY A 545 21.56 10.93 36.58
CA GLY A 545 21.65 11.29 38.00
C GLY A 545 21.48 12.78 38.29
N VAL A 546 20.82 13.52 37.40
CA VAL A 546 20.32 14.89 37.67
C VAL A 546 19.03 14.78 38.48
N SER A 547 18.91 15.61 39.53
CA SER A 547 17.68 15.65 40.35
C SER A 547 16.48 16.06 39.50
N LEU A 548 15.29 15.54 39.80
CA LEU A 548 14.06 15.96 39.12
C LEU A 548 13.80 17.46 39.29
N ASP A 549 14.31 18.06 40.37
CA ASP A 549 14.18 19.49 40.65
C ASP A 549 15.12 20.35 39.81
N ASP A 550 16.23 19.79 39.33
CA ASP A 550 17.25 20.47 38.52
C ASP A 550 17.05 20.27 37.01
N LEU A 551 15.96 19.63 36.59
CA LEU A 551 15.69 19.39 35.17
C LEU A 551 15.36 20.70 34.42
N PRO A 552 15.75 20.82 33.13
CA PRO A 552 15.55 22.04 32.36
C PRO A 552 14.07 22.27 32.04
N PHE A 553 13.50 23.37 32.53
CA PHE A 553 12.17 23.88 32.18
C PHE A 553 12.26 25.26 31.53
N PHE A 554 11.41 25.52 30.53
CA PHE A 554 11.37 26.85 29.91
C PHE A 554 10.78 27.86 30.90
N PRO A 555 11.23 29.13 30.90
CA PRO A 555 10.80 30.15 31.86
C PRO A 555 9.29 30.34 31.98
N HIS A 556 8.54 30.07 30.90
CA HIS A 556 7.08 30.24 30.85
C HIS A 556 6.29 28.96 31.20
N SER A 557 6.95 27.90 31.66
CA SER A 557 6.27 26.65 32.04
C SER A 557 5.50 26.85 33.35
N SER A 558 4.23 26.45 33.39
CA SER A 558 3.45 26.58 34.62
C SER A 558 3.86 25.56 35.68
N GLN A 559 3.69 25.88 36.96
CA GLN A 559 4.04 24.96 38.06
C GLN A 559 3.29 23.63 37.96
N GLN A 560 2.05 23.65 37.50
CA GLN A 560 1.25 22.45 37.26
C GLN A 560 1.86 21.55 36.17
N GLN A 561 2.34 22.15 35.07
CA GLN A 561 3.01 21.41 33.98
C GLN A 561 4.35 20.82 34.44
N ILE A 562 5.12 21.58 35.23
CA ILE A 562 6.40 21.13 35.81
C ILE A 562 6.15 19.92 36.70
N ASN A 563 5.22 20.01 37.65
CA ASN A 563 4.90 18.92 38.57
C ASN A 563 4.40 17.66 37.83
N ARG A 564 3.51 17.83 36.84
CA ARG A 564 3.03 16.71 36.01
C ARG A 564 4.17 16.02 35.27
N THR A 565 5.09 16.80 34.69
CA THR A 565 6.26 16.28 33.98
C THR A 565 7.19 15.51 34.93
N LYS A 566 7.48 16.07 36.11
CA LYS A 566 8.31 15.40 37.12
C LYS A 566 7.72 14.05 37.54
N THR A 567 6.41 13.98 37.76
CA THR A 567 5.71 12.72 38.07
C THR A 567 5.83 11.72 36.93
N GLN A 568 5.57 12.14 35.68
CA GLN A 568 5.70 11.26 34.52
C GLN A 568 7.11 10.68 34.35
N ILE A 569 8.15 11.49 34.59
CA ILE A 569 9.54 11.03 34.53
C ILE A 569 9.83 10.05 35.68
N ARG A 570 9.38 10.36 36.90
CA ARG A 570 9.53 9.46 38.06
C ARG A 570 8.91 8.09 37.79
N ASP A 571 7.66 8.05 37.34
CA ASP A 571 6.93 6.81 37.04
C ASP A 571 7.61 6.01 35.92
N ARG A 572 8.30 6.68 35.00
CA ARG A 572 9.03 6.03 33.91
C ARG A 572 10.38 5.49 34.37
N LEU A 573 11.09 6.21 35.24
CA LEU A 573 12.33 5.70 35.86
C LEU A 573 12.06 4.46 36.71
N GLN A 574 10.97 4.45 37.49
CA GLN A 574 10.57 3.30 38.30
C GLN A 574 10.29 2.07 37.43
N ARG A 575 9.60 2.25 36.30
CA ARG A 575 9.35 1.15 35.34
C ARG A 575 10.64 0.60 34.75
N ILE A 576 11.55 1.48 34.32
CA ILE A 576 12.86 1.05 33.78
C ILE A 576 13.65 0.28 34.84
N GLN A 577 13.64 0.73 36.10
CA GLN A 577 14.30 0.03 37.21
C GLN A 577 13.67 -1.33 37.53
N ALA A 578 12.40 -1.56 37.19
CA ALA A 578 11.72 -2.84 37.38
C ALA A 578 11.94 -3.82 36.21
N GLU A 579 12.42 -3.32 35.06
CA GLU A 579 12.71 -4.11 33.86
C GLU A 579 14.19 -4.55 33.77
N ILE A 580 15.07 -3.91 34.55
CA ILE A 580 16.49 -4.26 34.74
C ILE A 580 16.59 -5.23 35.92
#